data_AF-A0A133NQU1-F1
#
_entry.id   AF-A0A133NQU1-F1
#
_cell.length_a   1.000
_cell.length_b   1.000
_cell.length_c   1.000
_cell.angle_alpha   90.00
_cell.angle_beta   90.00
_cell.angle_gamma   90.00
#
_symmetry.space_group_name_H-M   'P 1'
#
loop_
_entity.id
_entity.type
_entity.pdbx_description
1 polymer ?
#
loop_
_entity_poly.entity_id
_entity_poly.type
_entity_poly.pdbx_seq_one_letter_code
_entity_poly.pdbx_strand_id
1 'polypeptide(L)'
;MENLYKIEHKTDYDVLTILNRKFVVGSLETSGIAATKTLIANGFSFKNSIVIATAKKDNCSVAVIHNGDNLDFSTLEATGGNNLNGICKVDFFILLMN
;
A
#
# COMPACT_ATOMS: atom_id res chain seq x y z
N MET A 1 -1.40 -7.02 -32.02
CA MET A 1 -2.24 -7.09 -30.81
C MET A 1 -1.59 -6.20 -29.78
N GLU A 2 -2.19 -5.07 -29.46
CA GLU A 2 -1.76 -4.29 -28.29
C GLU A 2 -1.96 -5.17 -27.05
N ASN A 3 -0.96 -5.21 -26.17
CA ASN A 3 -1.03 -6.04 -24.97
C ASN A 3 -2.27 -5.62 -24.14
N LEU A 4 -3.27 -6.50 -24.05
CA LEU A 4 -4.48 -6.27 -23.26
C LEU A 4 -4.16 -5.99 -21.78
N TYR A 5 -3.04 -6.52 -21.31
CA TYR A 5 -2.52 -6.28 -19.99
C TYR A 5 -0.98 -6.23 -19.98
N LYS A 6 -0.42 -5.55 -18.97
CA LYS A 6 1.02 -5.56 -18.67
C LYS A 6 1.20 -5.57 -17.15
N ILE A 7 2.12 -6.38 -16.64
CA ILE A 7 2.52 -6.36 -15.23
C ILE A 7 3.96 -5.87 -15.16
N GLU A 8 4.23 -4.92 -14.27
CA GLU A 8 5.56 -4.42 -13.96
C GLU A 8 5.85 -4.65 -12.48
N HIS A 9 6.91 -5.40 -12.18
CA HIS A 9 7.34 -5.67 -10.82
C HIS A 9 8.24 -4.54 -10.31
N LYS A 10 7.90 -3.96 -9.16
CA LYS A 10 8.73 -3.02 -8.39
C LYS A 10 9.06 -3.64 -7.03
N THR A 11 10.03 -3.06 -6.33
CA THR A 11 10.51 -3.60 -5.05
C THR A 11 9.41 -3.76 -4.00
N ASP A 12 8.46 -2.83 -3.92
CA ASP A 12 7.40 -2.81 -2.89
C ASP A 12 5.99 -3.12 -3.44
N TYR A 13 5.81 -3.24 -4.76
CA TYR A 13 4.49 -3.42 -5.39
C TYR A 13 4.60 -3.85 -6.85
N ASP A 14 3.51 -4.38 -7.37
CA ASP A 14 3.32 -4.61 -8.80
C ASP A 14 2.41 -3.54 -9.40
N VAL A 15 2.69 -3.16 -10.65
CA VAL A 15 1.82 -2.29 -11.45
C VAL A 15 1.16 -3.13 -12.54
N LEU A 16 -0.15 -3.32 -12.42
CA LEU A 16 -0.98 -3.95 -13.43
C LEU A 16 -1.61 -2.88 -14.31
N THR A 17 -1.32 -2.91 -15.61
CA THR A 17 -2.02 -2.10 -16.61
C THR A 17 -3.01 -2.97 -17.34
N ILE A 18 -4.30 -2.63 -17.34
CA ILE A 18 -5.35 -3.29 -18.13
C ILE A 18 -6.18 -2.21 -18.81
N LEU A 19 -6.38 -2.31 -20.13
CA LEU A 19 -7.17 -1.33 -20.91
C LEU A 19 -6.75 0.13 -20.64
N ASN A 20 -5.43 0.39 -20.58
CA ASN A 20 -4.83 1.69 -20.25
C ASN A 20 -5.16 2.25 -18.85
N ARG A 21 -5.74 1.46 -17.95
CA ARG A 21 -5.86 1.79 -16.51
C ARG A 21 -4.76 1.11 -15.73
N LYS A 22 -4.18 1.83 -14.77
CA LYS A 22 -3.11 1.32 -13.91
C LYS A 22 -3.61 1.06 -12.51
N PHE A 23 -3.28 -0.13 -12.01
CA PHE A 23 -3.54 -0.57 -10.66
C PHE A 23 -2.21 -0.87 -10.00
N VAL A 24 -2.04 -0.46 -8.76
CA VAL A 24 -0.88 -0.78 -7.95
C VAL A 24 -1.32 -1.68 -6.82
N VAL A 25 -0.70 -2.85 -6.73
CA VAL A 25 -1.03 -3.88 -5.73
C VAL A 25 0.22 -4.31 -5.01
N GLY A 26 0.12 -4.55 -3.72
CA GLY A 26 1.26 -4.99 -2.93
C GLY A 26 0.92 -5.21 -1.47
N SER A 27 1.96 -5.54 -0.72
CA SER A 27 1.91 -5.70 0.72
C SER A 27 3.09 -4.97 1.35
N LEU A 28 2.86 -4.37 2.50
CA LEU A 28 3.90 -3.77 3.31
C LEU A 28 3.83 -4.30 4.74
N GLU A 29 5.00 -4.53 5.33
CA GLU A 29 5.15 -4.95 6.71
C GLU A 29 5.82 -3.81 7.47
N THR A 30 5.22 -3.44 8.59
CA THR A 30 5.74 -2.46 9.53
C THR A 30 5.99 -3.15 10.86
N SER A 31 6.93 -2.63 11.66
CA SER A 31 7.29 -3.18 12.96
C SER A 31 7.28 -2.09 14.03
N GLY A 32 6.65 -2.37 15.17
CA GLY A 32 6.45 -1.44 16.27
C GLY A 32 4.96 -1.16 16.51
N ILE A 33 4.62 -0.72 17.72
CA ILE A 33 3.24 -0.43 18.13
C ILE A 33 2.62 0.66 17.24
N ALA A 34 3.41 1.68 16.92
CA ALA A 34 3.10 2.70 15.93
C ALA A 34 4.26 2.76 14.95
N ALA A 35 3.97 2.58 13.67
CA ALA A 35 4.99 2.53 12.62
C ALA A 35 4.48 3.18 11.35
N THR A 36 5.40 3.77 10.59
CA THR A 36 5.11 4.41 9.32
C THR A 36 6.01 3.87 8.22
N LYS A 37 5.47 3.74 7.01
CA LYS A 37 6.23 3.41 5.81
C LYS A 37 5.69 4.21 4.62
N THR A 38 6.59 4.87 3.91
CA THR A 38 6.26 5.57 2.68
C THR A 38 6.36 4.62 1.49
N LEU A 39 5.31 4.55 0.68
CA LEU A 39 5.29 3.88 -0.61
C LEU A 39 5.71 4.89 -1.69
N ILE A 40 6.89 4.68 -2.27
CA ILE A 40 7.47 5.59 -3.25
C ILE A 40 6.88 5.34 -4.65
N ALA A 41 6.39 6.40 -5.28
CA ALA A 41 5.90 6.35 -6.65
C ALA A 41 7.08 6.40 -7.64
N ASN A 42 7.41 5.24 -8.22
CA ASN A 42 8.59 5.08 -9.09
C ASN A 42 8.22 5.37 -10.55
N GLY A 43 8.22 6.66 -10.92
CA GLY A 43 7.98 7.12 -12.29
C GLY A 43 6.50 7.35 -12.63
N PHE A 44 5.66 7.54 -11.62
CA PHE A 44 4.26 7.97 -11.72
C PHE A 44 3.86 8.69 -10.42
N SER A 45 2.58 9.03 -10.26
CA SER A 45 2.08 9.69 -9.06
C SER A 45 0.89 8.94 -8.47
N PHE A 46 0.85 8.80 -7.15
CA PHE A 46 -0.34 8.35 -6.41
C PHE A 46 -1.32 9.50 -6.11
N LYS A 47 -1.01 10.74 -6.51
CA LYS A 47 -1.90 11.88 -6.28
C LYS A 47 -3.29 11.60 -6.86
N ASN A 48 -4.34 11.89 -6.08
CA ASN A 48 -5.75 11.67 -6.45
C ASN A 48 -6.12 10.20 -6.72
N SER A 49 -5.27 9.23 -6.39
CA SER A 49 -5.60 7.80 -6.51
C SER A 49 -6.67 7.39 -5.52
N ILE A 50 -7.44 6.37 -5.89
CA ILE A 50 -8.33 5.67 -4.96
C ILE A 50 -7.51 4.57 -4.29
N VAL A 51 -7.40 4.62 -2.97
CA VAL A 51 -6.60 3.68 -2.18
C VAL A 51 -7.51 2.83 -1.30
N ILE A 52 -7.36 1.52 -1.41
CA ILE A 52 -7.92 0.55 -0.48
C ILE A 52 -6.74 -0.14 0.20
N ALA A 53 -6.68 -0.06 1.53
CA ALA A 53 -5.65 -0.71 2.33
C ALA A 53 -6.30 -1.44 3.50
N THR A 54 -5.83 -2.65 3.78
CA THR A 54 -6.33 -3.47 4.88
C THR A 54 -5.17 -4.01 5.70
N ALA A 55 -5.28 -3.89 7.02
CA ALA A 55 -4.41 -4.65 7.91
C ALA A 55 -4.85 -6.13 7.89
N LYS A 56 -3.88 -7.04 7.82
CA LYS A 56 -4.10 -8.50 7.81
C LYS A 56 -4.17 -9.12 9.21
N LYS A 57 -3.64 -8.42 10.22
CA LYS A 57 -3.55 -8.91 11.59
C LYS A 57 -4.67 -8.30 12.41
N ASP A 58 -5.32 -9.12 13.24
CA ASP A 58 -6.29 -8.65 14.24
C ASP A 58 -5.66 -7.58 15.12
N ASN A 59 -6.47 -6.60 15.53
CA ASN A 59 -6.04 -5.46 16.35
C ASN A 59 -4.97 -4.56 15.68
N CYS A 60 -4.74 -4.65 14.37
CA CYS A 60 -3.97 -3.66 13.66
C CYS A 60 -4.88 -2.72 12.86
N SER A 61 -4.68 -1.42 13.02
CA SER A 61 -5.33 -0.38 12.23
C SER A 61 -4.34 0.20 11.23
N VAL A 62 -4.86 0.62 10.08
CA VAL A 62 -4.07 1.28 9.02
C VAL A 62 -4.71 2.61 8.66
N ALA A 63 -3.87 3.64 8.54
CA ALA A 63 -4.21 4.91 7.94
C ALA A 63 -3.31 5.13 6.72
N VAL A 64 -3.86 5.72 5.67
CA VAL A 64 -3.12 6.07 4.45
C VAL A 64 -3.33 7.54 4.17
N ILE A 65 -2.24 8.24 3.89
CA ILE A 65 -2.24 9.67 3.58
C ILE A 65 -1.52 9.89 2.25
N HIS A 66 -2.11 10.67 1.35
CA HIS A 66 -1.43 11.15 0.16
C HIS A 66 -0.38 12.20 0.54
N ASN A 67 0.87 11.98 0.13
CA ASN A 67 1.99 12.87 0.40
C ASN A 67 2.72 13.22 -0.91
N GLY A 68 2.26 14.30 -1.56
CA GLY A 68 2.73 14.66 -2.90
C GLY A 68 2.39 13.57 -3.91
N ASP A 69 3.43 12.98 -4.50
CA ASP A 69 3.30 11.85 -5.42
C ASP A 69 3.29 10.49 -4.71
N ASN A 70 3.64 10.43 -3.42
CA ASN A 70 3.79 9.21 -2.64
C ASN A 70 2.57 8.93 -1.75
N LEU A 71 2.56 7.77 -1.08
CA LEU A 71 1.60 7.44 -0.02
C LEU A 71 2.33 7.12 1.28
N ASP A 72 1.89 7.71 2.37
CA ASP A 72 2.35 7.37 3.71
C ASP A 72 1.36 6.41 4.37
N PHE A 73 1.82 5.20 4.67
CA PHE A 73 1.10 4.22 5.45
C PHE A 73 1.50 4.36 6.92
N SER A 74 0.51 4.51 7.79
CA SER A 74 0.68 4.47 9.24
C SER A 74 -0.08 3.28 9.80
N THR A 75 0.56 2.48 10.63
CA THR A 75 -0.07 1.35 11.32
C THR A 75 -0.03 1.56 12.81
N LEU A 76 -1.13 1.23 13.49
CA LEU A 76 -1.21 1.22 14.94
C LEU A 76 -1.76 -0.13 15.41
N GLU A 77 -0.98 -0.85 16.21
CA GLU A 77 -1.41 -2.06 16.89
C GLU A 77 -2.10 -1.68 18.21
N ALA A 78 -3.36 -2.08 18.37
CA ALA A 78 -4.10 -1.86 19.61
C ALA A 78 -3.52 -2.76 20.72
N THR A 79 -3.24 -2.16 21.87
CA THR A 79 -2.65 -2.77 23.07
C THR A 79 -3.60 -3.77 23.74
N GLY A 80 -3.80 -4.93 23.12
CA GLY A 80 -4.60 -6.04 23.61
C GLY A 80 -3.77 -7.29 23.89
N GLY A 81 -2.96 -7.26 24.96
CA GLY A 81 -2.35 -8.47 25.56
C GLY A 81 -0.96 -8.88 25.04
N ASN A 82 0.06 -8.72 25.90
CA ASN A 82 1.32 -9.48 26.05
C ASN A 82 2.05 -10.16 24.87
N ASN A 83 1.87 -9.75 23.61
CA ASN A 83 2.65 -10.27 22.49
C ASN A 83 3.46 -9.14 21.81
N LEU A 84 4.73 -9.05 22.21
CA LEU A 84 5.75 -8.07 21.80
C LEU A 84 6.24 -8.16 20.34
N ASN A 85 5.44 -8.70 19.41
CA ASN A 85 5.79 -8.68 17.99
C ASN A 85 4.78 -7.82 17.25
N GLY A 86 4.94 -6.50 17.42
CA GLY A 86 4.12 -5.46 16.80
C GLY A 86 4.36 -5.31 15.30
N ILE A 87 4.31 -6.43 14.59
CA ILE A 87 4.35 -6.47 13.15
C ILE A 87 2.92 -6.31 12.64
N CYS A 88 2.70 -5.29 11.83
CA CYS A 88 1.48 -5.04 11.10
C CYS A 88 1.74 -5.28 9.62
N LYS A 89 1.03 -6.25 9.03
CA LYS A 89 1.03 -6.46 7.59
C LYS A 89 -0.17 -5.77 6.97
N VAL A 90 0.05 -4.95 5.96
CA VAL A 90 -0.97 -4.22 5.21
C VAL A 90 -0.93 -4.69 3.76
N ASP A 91 -2.07 -5.14 3.25
CA ASP A 91 -2.27 -5.31 1.81
C ASP A 91 -2.94 -4.05 1.27
N PHE A 92 -2.59 -3.67 0.04
CA PHE A 92 -3.21 -2.52 -0.61
C PHE A 92 -3.51 -2.78 -2.08
N PHE A 93 -4.54 -2.07 -2.54
CA PHE A 93 -4.96 -1.95 -3.92
C PHE A 93 -5.19 -0.47 -4.20
N ILE A 94 -4.51 0.06 -5.22
CA ILE A 94 -4.56 1.47 -5.57
C ILE A 94 -4.94 1.58 -7.04
N LEU A 95 -6.03 2.29 -7.32
CA LEU A 95 -6.40 2.69 -8.68
C LEU A 95 -5.80 4.06 -8.97
N LEU A 96 -4.88 4.13 -9.95
CA LEU A 96 -4.36 5.39 -10.42
C LEU A 96 -5.41 6.09 -11.29
N MET A 97 -5.65 7.37 -10.98
CA MET A 97 -6.52 8.23 -11.77
C MET A 97 -5.66 9.02 -12.75
N ASN A 98 -6.05 9.05 -14.02
CA ASN A 98 -5.36 9.84 -15.06
C ASN A 98 -5.69 11.32 -14.93
#